data_AF-A0A9P9YE11-F1
#
_entry.id   AF-A0A9P9YE11-F1
#
_cell.length_a   1.000
_cell.length_b   1.000
_cell.length_c   1.000
_cell.angle_alpha   90.00
_cell.angle_beta   90.00
_cell.angle_gamma   90.00
#
_symmetry.space_group_name_H-M   'P 1'
#
loop_
_entity.id
_entity.type
_entity.pdbx_description
1 polymer ?
#
loop_
_entity_poly.entity_id
_entity_poly.type
_entity_poly.pdbx_seq_one_letter_code
_entity_poly.pdbx_strand_id
1 'polypeptide(L)'
;MVRPPKLKPSNDIWIGESCSFPGRVVADTMRSLGNDLEGLSRSERRTLGALKKCWMQKLLNRRPESNRRPPTPKKRRCRAPKSTQSAPRQMRMVTPPPAEDGKECNVFELEDDAMVKNRICIPRLASRWRLRYFEIIMPAYVLKRGLLDEHFSWELMHQVMDATDDEGTAIFQQFVDNVVKDLSP
;
A
#
# COMPACT_ATOMS: atom_id res chain seq x y z
N MET A 1 -7.26 15.00 -29.61
CA MET A 1 -8.12 14.34 -28.59
C MET A 1 -7.32 13.23 -27.92
N VAL A 2 -6.86 13.44 -26.69
CA VAL A 2 -6.04 12.48 -25.94
C VAL A 2 -6.97 11.47 -25.27
N ARG A 3 -6.81 10.18 -25.57
CA ARG A 3 -7.56 9.10 -24.89
C ARG A 3 -7.09 9.03 -23.43
N PRO A 4 -8.01 8.94 -22.45
CA PRO A 4 -7.60 8.74 -21.06
C PRO A 4 -6.85 7.41 -20.93
N PRO A 5 -5.80 7.33 -20.09
CA PRO A 5 -5.08 6.09 -19.87
C PRO A 5 -6.05 5.05 -19.32
N LYS A 6 -6.13 3.91 -20.01
CA LYS A 6 -6.80 2.72 -19.49
C LYS A 6 -6.04 2.29 -18.24
N LEU A 7 -6.58 2.59 -17.07
CA LEU A 7 -6.16 2.00 -15.80
C LEU A 7 -6.27 0.48 -15.95
N LYS A 8 -5.16 -0.18 -16.27
CA LYS A 8 -5.05 -1.63 -16.12
C LYS A 8 -4.82 -1.88 -14.63
N PRO A 9 -5.59 -2.74 -13.96
CA PRO A 9 -5.29 -3.14 -12.60
C PRO A 9 -3.88 -3.74 -12.57
N SER A 10 -3.04 -3.16 -11.72
CA SER A 10 -1.72 -3.68 -11.41
C SER A 10 -1.91 -4.87 -10.47
N ASN A 11 -1.44 -6.04 -10.90
CA ASN A 11 -1.31 -7.28 -10.15
C ASN A 11 -2.63 -7.89 -9.62
N ASP A 12 -3.13 -8.85 -10.40
CA ASP A 12 -4.31 -9.69 -10.17
C ASP A 12 -4.23 -10.57 -8.90
N ILE A 13 -4.30 -9.95 -7.70
CA ILE A 13 -4.44 -10.65 -6.42
C ILE A 13 -5.67 -10.07 -5.71
N TRP A 14 -6.84 -10.63 -6.00
CA TRP A 14 -8.07 -10.32 -5.26
C TRP A 14 -8.31 -11.41 -4.22
N ILE A 15 -8.55 -11.02 -2.97
CA ILE A 15 -8.95 -11.92 -1.88
C ILE A 15 -10.38 -12.40 -2.21
N GLY A 16 -10.73 -13.67 -1.94
CA GLY A 16 -12.04 -14.23 -2.30
C GLY A 16 -13.24 -13.43 -1.75
N GLU A 17 -13.02 -12.71 -0.65
CA GLU A 17 -13.97 -11.77 -0.06
C GLU A 17 -14.34 -10.62 -1.01
N SER A 18 -13.42 -10.15 -1.85
CA SER A 18 -13.63 -9.08 -2.83
C SER A 18 -14.67 -9.42 -3.89
N CYS A 19 -14.89 -10.70 -4.20
CA CYS A 19 -15.97 -11.13 -5.10
C CYS A 19 -17.36 -11.02 -4.47
N SER A 20 -17.43 -11.15 -3.13
CA SER A 20 -18.67 -11.13 -2.36
C SER A 20 -19.00 -9.76 -1.78
N PHE A 21 -17.97 -8.94 -1.51
CA PHE A 21 -18.07 -7.65 -0.85
C PHE A 21 -19.04 -6.69 -1.53
N PRO A 22 -18.99 -6.45 -2.86
CA PRO A 22 -19.92 -5.54 -3.49
C PRO A 22 -21.38 -6.05 -3.44
N GLY A 23 -21.58 -7.36 -3.38
CA GLY A 23 -22.91 -7.95 -3.19
C GLY A 23 -23.44 -7.72 -1.76
N ARG A 24 -22.57 -7.82 -0.75
CA ARG A 24 -22.90 -7.54 0.65
C ARG A 24 -23.27 -6.07 0.84
N VAL A 25 -22.47 -5.14 0.31
CA VAL A 25 -22.75 -3.69 0.37
C VAL A 25 -24.13 -3.38 -0.20
N VAL A 26 -24.45 -3.87 -1.41
CA VAL A 26 -25.77 -3.63 -2.02
C VAL A 26 -26.90 -4.23 -1.17
N ALA A 27 -26.70 -5.41 -0.57
CA ALA A 27 -27.70 -6.03 0.29
C ALA A 27 -27.94 -5.23 1.57
N ASP A 28 -26.88 -4.74 2.21
CA ASP A 28 -26.95 -4.00 3.47
C ASP A 28 -27.54 -2.60 3.26
N THR A 29 -27.14 -1.89 2.20
CA THR A 29 -27.75 -0.60 1.83
C THR A 29 -29.25 -0.75 1.55
N MET A 30 -29.66 -1.78 0.81
CA MET A 30 -31.09 -2.01 0.51
C MET A 30 -31.89 -2.41 1.75
N ARG A 31 -31.27 -3.14 2.69
CA ARG A 31 -31.88 -3.52 3.96
C ARG A 31 -32.10 -2.29 4.83
N SER A 32 -31.07 -1.44 4.96
CA SER A 32 -31.18 -0.20 5.74
C SER A 32 -32.24 0.72 5.15
N LEU A 33 -32.23 0.91 3.83
CA LEU A 33 -33.25 1.71 3.16
C LEU A 33 -34.66 1.13 3.27
N GLY A 34 -34.81 -0.20 3.33
CA GLY A 34 -36.12 -0.85 3.35
C GLY A 34 -36.73 -1.04 4.75
N ASN A 35 -35.90 -1.21 5.77
CA ASN A 35 -36.33 -1.52 7.14
C ASN A 35 -36.17 -0.33 8.10
N ASP A 36 -35.16 0.53 7.91
CA ASP A 36 -34.85 1.60 8.86
C ASP A 36 -35.61 2.91 8.54
N LEU A 37 -36.15 3.02 7.33
CA LEU A 37 -37.06 4.10 6.93
C LEU A 37 -38.51 3.67 7.15
N GLU A 38 -39.04 3.98 8.34
CA GLU A 38 -40.49 3.87 8.58
C GLU A 38 -41.24 4.78 7.59
N GLY A 39 -42.30 4.26 6.97
CA GLY A 39 -43.19 5.04 6.10
C GLY A 39 -43.00 4.89 4.59
N LEU A 40 -42.12 4.00 4.10
CA LEU A 40 -42.03 3.74 2.66
C LEU A 40 -43.34 3.22 2.07
N SER A 41 -43.85 3.96 1.08
CA SER A 41 -45.04 3.59 0.32
C SER A 41 -44.82 2.33 -0.52
N ARG A 42 -45.92 1.68 -0.93
CA ARG A 42 -45.86 0.46 -1.74
C ARG A 42 -45.17 0.66 -3.09
N SER A 43 -45.30 1.84 -3.69
CA SER A 43 -44.61 2.24 -4.93
C SER A 43 -43.11 2.37 -4.70
N GLU A 44 -42.68 3.02 -3.63
CA GLU A 44 -41.25 3.19 -3.31
C GLU A 44 -40.58 1.85 -3.02
N ARG A 45 -41.25 0.95 -2.30
CA ARG A 45 -40.74 -0.43 -2.09
C ARG A 45 -40.54 -1.18 -3.41
N ARG A 46 -41.43 -0.99 -4.39
CA ARG A 46 -41.26 -1.57 -5.74
C ARG A 46 -40.09 -0.95 -6.48
N THR A 47 -39.93 0.37 -6.41
CA THR A 47 -38.81 1.10 -7.03
C THR A 47 -37.48 0.70 -6.39
N LEU A 48 -37.43 0.49 -5.07
CA LEU A 48 -36.27 -0.03 -4.34
C LEU A 48 -35.89 -1.43 -4.83
N GLY A 49 -36.88 -2.31 -5.03
CA GLY A 49 -36.67 -3.64 -5.62
C GLY A 49 -36.12 -3.56 -7.06
N ALA A 50 -36.62 -2.65 -7.88
CA ALA A 50 -36.12 -2.41 -9.23
C ALA A 50 -34.68 -1.86 -9.22
N LEU A 51 -34.38 -0.94 -8.30
CA LEU A 51 -33.04 -0.38 -8.09
C LEU A 51 -32.05 -1.47 -7.71
N LYS A 52 -32.39 -2.34 -6.74
CA LYS A 52 -31.56 -3.50 -6.36
C LYS A 52 -31.24 -4.39 -7.57
N LYS A 53 -32.25 -4.71 -8.38
CA LYS A 53 -32.08 -5.56 -9.57
C LYS A 53 -31.16 -4.91 -10.61
N CYS A 54 -31.37 -3.64 -10.93
CA CYS A 54 -30.55 -2.88 -11.86
C CYS A 54 -29.10 -2.76 -11.39
N TRP A 55 -28.90 -2.49 -10.09
CA TRP A 55 -27.58 -2.38 -9.49
C TRP A 55 -26.83 -3.72 -9.52
N MET A 56 -27.47 -4.81 -9.11
CA MET A 56 -26.87 -6.15 -9.19
C MET A 56 -26.51 -6.55 -10.63
N GLN A 57 -27.33 -6.17 -11.61
CA GLN A 57 -27.05 -6.43 -13.03
C GLN A 57 -25.83 -5.63 -13.52
N LYS A 58 -25.71 -4.36 -13.16
CA LYS A 58 -24.50 -3.56 -13.48
C LYS A 58 -23.26 -4.09 -12.78
N LEU A 59 -23.43 -4.66 -11.57
CA LEU A 59 -22.34 -5.25 -10.80
C LEU A 59 -21.82 -6.54 -11.46
N LEU A 60 -22.70 -7.39 -12.02
CA LEU A 60 -22.30 -8.60 -12.75
C LEU A 60 -21.30 -8.29 -13.88
N ASN A 61 -21.51 -7.18 -14.61
CA ASN A 61 -20.62 -6.72 -15.68
C ASN A 61 -19.28 -6.13 -15.18
N ARG A 62 -19.14 -5.95 -13.87
CA ARG A 62 -17.95 -5.35 -13.22
C ARG A 62 -17.29 -6.30 -12.23
N ARG A 63 -17.78 -7.54 -12.09
CA ARG A 63 -17.10 -8.55 -11.28
C ARG A 63 -15.84 -8.99 -12.01
N PRO A 64 -14.69 -9.08 -11.32
CA PRO A 64 -13.51 -9.68 -11.92
C PRO A 64 -13.86 -11.11 -12.36
N GLU A 65 -13.63 -11.44 -13.63
CA GLU A 65 -13.74 -12.80 -14.13
C GLU A 65 -12.79 -13.67 -13.30
N SER A 66 -13.33 -14.70 -12.67
CA SER A 66 -12.58 -15.70 -11.92
C SER A 66 -11.54 -16.35 -12.84
N ASN A 67 -10.33 -15.79 -12.90
CA ASN A 67 -9.24 -16.38 -13.65
C ASN A 67 -8.42 -17.32 -12.75
N ARG A 68 -8.07 -18.44 -13.38
CA ARG A 68 -7.53 -19.67 -12.79
C ARG A 68 -6.30 -19.39 -11.93
N ARG A 69 -6.13 -20.22 -10.89
CA ARG A 69 -4.93 -20.29 -10.05
C ARG A 69 -3.67 -20.23 -10.93
N PRO A 70 -2.61 -19.52 -10.49
CA PRO A 70 -1.36 -19.48 -11.24
C PRO A 70 -0.80 -20.90 -11.38
N PRO A 71 -0.16 -21.25 -12.51
CA PRO A 71 0.65 -22.44 -12.55
C PRO A 71 1.72 -22.34 -11.45
N THR A 72 1.85 -23.38 -10.63
CA THR A 72 2.93 -23.48 -9.64
C THR A 72 4.26 -23.15 -10.31
N PRO A 73 5.09 -22.25 -9.74
CA PRO A 73 6.35 -21.87 -10.35
C PRO A 73 7.20 -23.13 -10.55
N LYS A 74 7.63 -23.41 -11.78
CA LYS A 74 8.56 -24.52 -12.06
C LYS A 74 9.78 -24.32 -11.16
N LYS A 75 10.10 -25.33 -10.34
CA LYS A 75 11.33 -25.35 -9.52
C LYS A 75 12.49 -24.90 -10.41
N ARG A 76 13.15 -23.80 -10.04
CA ARG A 76 14.36 -23.34 -10.72
C ARG A 76 15.36 -24.50 -10.68
N ARG A 77 15.68 -25.09 -11.83
CA ARG A 77 16.89 -25.90 -11.96
C ARG A 77 18.06 -24.94 -11.71
N CYS A 78 18.73 -25.05 -10.56
CA CYS A 78 19.99 -24.37 -10.32
C CYS A 78 20.95 -24.79 -11.45
N ARG A 79 21.18 -23.88 -12.40
CA ARG A 79 22.25 -24.03 -13.38
C ARG A 79 23.50 -23.42 -12.76
N ALA A 80 24.57 -24.21 -12.69
CA ALA A 80 25.89 -23.76 -12.28
C ALA A 80 26.32 -22.52 -13.10
N PRO A 81 27.07 -21.57 -12.51
CA PRO A 81 27.40 -20.33 -13.17
C PRO A 81 28.44 -20.61 -14.24
N LYS A 82 28.08 -20.39 -15.52
CA LYS A 82 29.05 -20.23 -16.60
C LYS A 82 29.28 -18.74 -16.80
N SER A 83 30.54 -18.32 -16.59
CA SER A 83 31.03 -17.04 -17.03
C SER A 83 30.90 -16.94 -18.55
N THR A 84 30.34 -15.83 -19.04
CA THR A 84 30.95 -14.94 -20.06
C THR A 84 29.92 -13.93 -20.54
N GLN A 85 30.30 -12.66 -20.37
CA GLN A 85 30.06 -11.50 -21.21
C GLN A 85 28.94 -11.61 -22.27
N SER A 86 27.82 -10.94 -22.00
CA SER A 86 27.10 -10.12 -22.99
C SER A 86 26.01 -9.34 -22.26
N ALA A 87 26.13 -8.01 -22.28
CA ALA A 87 25.25 -7.09 -21.57
C ALA A 87 23.85 -7.03 -22.21
N PRO A 88 22.78 -7.04 -21.41
CA PRO A 88 21.61 -6.23 -21.66
C PRO A 88 21.65 -5.02 -20.74
N ARG A 89 21.33 -3.83 -21.27
CA ARG A 89 21.19 -2.55 -20.55
C ARG A 89 20.61 -2.77 -19.15
N GLN A 90 21.49 -2.78 -18.16
CA GLN A 90 21.10 -2.81 -16.76
C GLN A 90 20.29 -1.54 -16.50
N MET A 91 19.00 -1.69 -16.22
CA MET A 91 18.42 -0.82 -15.20
C MET A 91 19.42 -0.82 -14.06
N ARG A 92 20.04 0.33 -13.77
CA ARG A 92 20.85 0.50 -12.58
C ARG A 92 19.94 0.13 -11.42
N MET A 93 20.00 -1.13 -10.97
CA MET A 93 19.61 -1.48 -9.62
C MET A 93 20.53 -0.61 -8.79
N VAL A 94 19.97 0.45 -8.23
CA VAL A 94 20.66 1.20 -7.19
C VAL A 94 20.92 0.15 -6.13
N THR A 95 22.17 -0.30 -6.05
CA THR A 95 22.62 -1.21 -5.02
C THR A 95 22.17 -0.57 -3.71
N PRO A 96 21.36 -1.27 -2.90
CA PRO A 96 21.04 -0.77 -1.57
C PRO A 96 22.38 -0.39 -0.91
N PRO A 97 22.51 0.79 -0.25
CA PRO A 97 23.69 1.06 0.56
C PRO A 97 23.98 -0.17 1.44
N PRO A 98 25.27 -0.56 1.55
CA PRO A 98 25.68 -1.79 2.19
C PRO A 98 24.95 -1.91 3.52
N ALA A 99 24.27 -3.04 3.72
CA ALA A 99 23.68 -3.33 5.02
C ALA A 99 24.82 -3.27 6.03
N GLU A 100 24.80 -2.29 6.93
CA GLU A 100 25.66 -2.33 8.10
C GLU A 100 25.41 -3.65 8.83
N ASP A 101 26.44 -4.19 9.50
CA ASP A 101 26.44 -5.45 10.26
C ASP A 101 25.49 -5.45 11.49
N GLY A 102 24.35 -4.78 11.40
CA GLY A 102 23.29 -4.81 12.39
C GLY A 102 22.55 -6.14 12.33
N LYS A 103 22.38 -6.79 13.49
CA LYS A 103 21.42 -7.89 13.61
C LYS A 103 20.02 -7.36 13.34
N GLU A 104 19.37 -7.88 12.32
CA GLU A 104 17.94 -7.68 12.11
C GLU A 104 17.19 -8.29 13.30
N CYS A 105 16.40 -7.47 14.00
CA CYS A 105 15.60 -7.88 15.16
C CYS A 105 14.12 -7.64 14.86
N ASN A 106 13.26 -8.52 15.37
CA ASN A 106 11.82 -8.33 15.32
C ASN A 106 11.42 -7.19 16.28
N VAL A 107 10.90 -6.09 15.76
CA VAL A 107 10.53 -4.90 16.54
C VAL A 107 9.45 -5.22 17.59
N PHE A 108 8.60 -6.22 17.36
CA PHE A 108 7.56 -6.63 18.33
C PHE A 108 8.12 -7.35 19.57
N GLU A 109 9.36 -7.84 19.52
CA GLU A 109 10.03 -8.50 20.65
C GLU A 109 10.85 -7.53 21.51
N LEU A 110 11.03 -6.29 21.06
CA LEU A 110 11.77 -5.25 21.77
C LEU A 110 10.87 -4.53 22.79
N GLU A 111 11.46 -3.90 23.80
CA GLU A 111 10.74 -2.99 24.70
C GLU A 111 10.25 -1.75 23.94
N ASP A 112 9.17 -1.11 24.40
CA ASP A 112 8.56 0.04 23.73
C ASP A 112 9.53 1.22 23.58
N ASP A 113 10.35 1.49 24.60
CA ASP A 113 11.31 2.60 24.64
C ASP A 113 12.67 2.26 24.00
N ALA A 114 12.86 1.03 23.53
CA ALA A 114 14.11 0.62 22.89
C ALA A 114 14.31 1.41 21.59
N MET A 115 15.43 2.10 21.47
CA MET A 115 15.79 2.83 20.25
C MET A 115 16.17 1.85 19.15
N VAL A 116 15.47 1.93 18.02
CA VAL A 116 15.68 1.08 16.85
C VAL A 116 16.10 1.91 15.64
N LYS A 117 17.08 1.39 14.89
CA LYS A 117 17.47 1.94 13.59
C LYS A 117 16.60 1.30 12.52
N ASN A 118 15.60 2.02 12.03
CA ASN A 118 14.68 1.56 11.01
C ASN A 118 15.07 2.11 9.63
N ARG A 119 15.16 1.22 8.64
CA ARG A 119 15.46 1.60 7.26
C ARG A 119 14.17 1.78 6.47
N ILE A 120 13.80 3.02 6.22
CA ILE A 120 12.60 3.38 5.46
C ILE A 120 12.95 3.52 3.99
N CYS A 121 12.21 2.80 3.13
CA CYS A 121 12.36 2.89 1.67
C CYS A 121 11.24 3.73 1.08
N ILE A 122 11.59 4.86 0.45
CA ILE A 122 10.63 5.67 -0.31
C ILE A 122 10.78 5.33 -1.81
N PRO A 123 9.77 4.69 -2.42
CA PRO A 123 9.81 4.36 -3.85
C PRO A 123 9.70 5.61 -4.71
N ARG A 124 9.98 5.45 -6.01
CA ARG A 124 9.81 6.52 -6.99
C ARG A 124 8.32 6.79 -7.25
N LEU A 125 7.73 7.69 -6.46
CA LEU A 125 6.33 8.10 -6.60
C LEU A 125 6.13 9.21 -7.66
N ALA A 126 7.15 10.02 -7.93
CA ALA A 126 7.14 11.06 -8.96
C ALA A 126 8.29 10.88 -9.96
N SER A 127 8.10 11.35 -11.19
CA SER A 127 9.10 11.21 -12.26
C SER A 127 10.43 11.89 -11.93
N ARG A 128 10.41 13.00 -11.19
CA ARG A 128 11.62 13.72 -10.76
C ARG A 128 12.35 13.05 -9.58
N TRP A 129 11.69 12.18 -8.85
CA TRP A 129 12.27 11.52 -7.68
C TRP A 129 13.04 10.27 -8.06
N ARG A 130 14.02 9.93 -7.22
CA ARG A 130 14.75 8.65 -7.26
C ARG A 130 14.33 7.79 -6.07
N LEU A 131 14.49 6.47 -6.19
CA LEU A 131 14.35 5.57 -5.05
C LEU A 131 15.37 5.98 -3.97
N ARG A 132 14.93 6.11 -2.72
CA ARG A 132 15.81 6.48 -1.59
C ARG A 132 15.54 5.60 -0.38
N TYR A 133 16.60 5.38 0.37
CA TYR A 133 16.57 4.70 1.66
C TYR A 133 17.02 5.69 2.73
N PHE A 134 16.30 5.71 3.84
CA PHE A 134 16.57 6.56 4.98
C PHE A 134 16.75 5.67 6.20
N GLU A 135 17.82 5.90 6.94
CA GLU A 135 18.09 5.21 8.19
C GLU A 135 17.69 6.13 9.34
N ILE A 136 16.54 5.84 9.96
CA ILE A 136 15.94 6.69 10.98
C ILE A 136 15.98 5.95 12.31
N ILE A 137 16.40 6.65 13.35
CA ILE A 137 16.49 6.12 14.72
C ILE A 137 15.26 6.58 15.49
N MET A 138 14.50 5.66 16.07
CA MET A 138 13.28 6.00 16.81
C MET A 138 12.97 4.95 17.88
N PRO A 139 12.16 5.26 18.90
CA PRO A 139 11.66 4.25 19.83
C PRO A 139 10.81 3.19 19.13
N ALA A 140 10.89 1.93 19.57
CA ALA A 140 10.14 0.83 18.97
C ALA A 140 8.61 1.03 19.00
N TYR A 141 8.08 1.69 20.03
CA TYR A 141 6.63 1.95 20.14
C TYR A 141 6.08 2.77 18.96
N VAL A 142 6.89 3.65 18.37
CA VAL A 142 6.52 4.48 17.20
C VAL A 142 6.16 3.59 16.02
N LEU A 143 6.95 2.54 15.78
CA LEU A 143 6.73 1.58 14.71
C LEU A 143 5.61 0.61 15.03
N LYS A 144 5.58 0.07 16.26
CA LYS A 144 4.54 -0.90 16.68
C LYS A 144 3.13 -0.33 16.55
N ARG A 145 2.98 0.96 16.84
CA ARG A 145 1.69 1.67 16.83
C ARG A 145 1.41 2.43 15.53
N GLY A 146 2.35 2.45 14.58
CA GLY A 146 2.17 3.13 13.29
C GLY A 146 2.02 4.65 13.41
N LEU A 147 2.67 5.27 14.40
CA LEU A 147 2.41 6.68 14.76
C LEU A 147 2.81 7.66 13.66
N LEU A 148 3.77 7.28 12.81
CA LEU A 148 4.20 8.14 11.70
C LEU A 148 3.13 8.25 10.59
N ASP A 149 2.25 7.25 10.46
CA ASP A 149 1.30 7.15 9.34
C ASP A 149 0.30 8.32 9.31
N GLU A 150 -0.10 8.82 10.48
CA GLU A 150 -1.02 9.95 10.61
C GLU A 150 -0.37 11.30 10.29
N HIS A 151 0.96 11.40 10.42
CA HIS A 151 1.71 12.63 10.27
C HIS A 151 2.41 12.78 8.91
N PHE A 152 2.39 11.74 8.05
CA PHE A 152 2.96 11.82 6.72
C PHE A 152 2.16 12.73 5.80
N SER A 153 2.77 13.84 5.38
CA SER A 153 2.23 14.73 4.37
C SER A 153 2.99 14.67 3.06
N TRP A 154 2.32 15.02 1.97
CA TRP A 154 2.95 15.12 0.64
C TRP A 154 3.99 16.24 0.59
N GLU A 155 3.83 17.28 1.40
CA GLU A 155 4.78 18.39 1.55
C GLU A 155 6.09 17.94 2.19
N LEU A 156 6.02 17.15 3.26
CA LEU A 156 7.21 16.54 3.87
C LEU A 156 7.94 15.66 2.84
N MET A 157 7.19 14.87 2.07
CA MET A 157 7.77 14.01 1.04
C MET A 157 8.50 14.83 -0.03
N HIS A 158 7.96 15.98 -0.43
CA HIS A 158 8.65 16.91 -1.32
C HIS A 158 9.96 17.43 -0.73
N GLN A 159 9.94 17.88 0.53
CA GLN A 159 11.15 18.38 1.20
C GLN A 159 12.23 17.30 1.31
N VAL A 160 11.87 16.11 1.78
CA VAL A 160 12.81 15.00 1.98
C VAL A 160 13.37 14.51 0.64
N MET A 161 12.53 14.37 -0.39
CA MET A 161 12.93 13.77 -1.66
C MET A 161 13.68 14.72 -2.60
N ASP A 162 13.42 16.03 -2.52
CA ASP A 162 14.11 17.04 -3.33
C ASP A 162 15.46 17.49 -2.68
N ALA A 163 15.69 17.20 -1.40
CA ALA A 163 16.96 17.44 -0.68
C ALA A 163 18.07 16.42 -1.02
N THR A 164 19.31 16.69 -0.58
CA THR A 164 20.42 15.73 -0.69
C THR A 164 20.23 14.51 0.23
N ASP A 165 21.10 13.48 0.12
CA ASP A 165 20.97 12.25 0.91
C ASP A 165 21.07 12.50 2.43
N ASP A 166 22.05 13.28 2.84
CA ASP A 166 22.28 13.63 4.25
C ASP A 166 21.20 14.58 4.79
N GLU A 167 20.88 15.64 4.03
CA GLU A 167 19.85 16.61 4.41
C GLU A 167 18.46 15.96 4.49
N GLY A 168 18.10 15.13 3.51
CA GLY A 168 16.83 14.42 3.51
C GLY A 168 16.70 13.48 4.72
N THR A 169 17.80 12.81 5.11
CA THR A 169 17.82 11.97 6.31
C THR A 169 17.69 12.82 7.57
N ALA A 170 18.35 13.97 7.66
CA ALA A 170 18.23 14.88 8.79
C ALA A 170 16.81 15.47 8.93
N ILE A 171 16.20 15.91 7.82
CA ILE A 171 14.82 16.41 7.79
C ILE A 171 13.86 15.31 8.28
N PHE A 172 14.06 14.09 7.81
CA PHE A 172 13.19 12.98 8.15
C PHE A 172 13.38 12.52 9.61
N GLN A 173 14.62 12.51 10.12
CA GLN A 173 14.90 12.26 11.53
C GLN A 173 14.25 13.33 12.41
N GLN A 174 14.39 14.60 12.05
CA GLN A 174 13.78 15.71 12.78
C GLN A 174 12.25 15.62 12.82
N PHE A 175 11.62 15.20 11.71
CA PHE A 175 10.19 14.94 11.67
C PHE A 175 9.79 13.86 12.69
N VAL A 176 10.51 12.74 12.73
CA VAL A 176 10.23 11.67 13.69
C VAL A 176 10.44 12.16 15.13
N ASP A 177 11.52 12.88 15.40
CA ASP A 177 11.79 13.43 16.73
C ASP A 177 10.68 14.37 17.21
N ASN A 178 10.09 15.16 16.31
CA ASN A 178 8.96 16.04 16.63
C ASN A 178 7.70 15.23 16.95
N VAL A 179 7.37 14.22 16.15
CA VAL A 179 6.22 13.33 16.42
C VAL A 179 6.40 12.61 17.76
N VAL A 180 7.61 12.13 18.06
CA VAL A 180 7.93 11.49 19.34
C VAL A 180 7.75 12.46 20.51
N LYS A 181 8.21 13.71 20.38
CA LYS A 181 8.04 14.75 21.41
C LYS A 181 6.57 15.10 21.65
N ASP A 182 5.78 15.25 20.59
CA ASP A 182 4.35 15.59 20.71
C ASP A 182 3.52 14.47 21.36
N LEU A 183 4.01 13.22 21.26
CA LEU A 183 3.36 12.04 21.81
C LEU A 183 3.91 11.61 23.19
N SER A 184 5.01 12.22 23.64
CA SER A 184 5.54 12.03 24.99
C SER A 184 4.82 12.99 25.94
N PRO A 185 4.17 12.50 27.02
CA PRO A 185 3.56 13.36 28.04
C PRO A 185 4.58 14.19 28.82
#